data_AF-M2R6H4-F1
#
_entry.id   AF-M2R6H4-F1
#
_cell.length_a   1.000
_cell.length_b   1.000
_cell.length_c   1.000
_cell.angle_alpha   90.00
_cell.angle_beta   90.00
_cell.angle_gamma   90.00
#
_symmetry.space_group_name_H-M   'P 1'
#
loop_
_entity.id
_entity.type
_entity.pdbx_description
1 polymer ?
#
loop_
_entity_poly.entity_id
_entity_poly.type
_entity_poly.pdbx_seq_one_letter_code
_entity_poly.pdbx_strand_id
1 'polypeptide(L)'
;LPVGATVAPVIIATDKTQLTYFSGNKAAYPVYLTLGNIPRAIRRKPSQHASILIGYLSCQQLFHNSMRIILQPLINAGTHGVKIASGDGTVRIVYPILAAYVADFPEQCLVSCTKHGTCPKCRCT
;
A
#
# COMPACT_ATOMS: atom_id res chain seq x y z
N LEU A 1 7.51 10.23 -19.07
CA LEU A 1 6.50 9.25 -19.53
C LEU A 1 6.37 9.36 -21.04
N PRO A 2 6.22 8.26 -21.77
CA PRO A 2 5.97 8.30 -23.21
C PRO A 2 4.70 9.09 -23.55
N VAL A 3 4.62 9.62 -24.77
CA VAL A 3 3.42 10.32 -25.26
C VAL A 3 2.24 9.34 -25.26
N GLY A 4 1.11 9.75 -24.68
CA GLY A 4 -0.10 8.92 -24.54
C GLY A 4 -0.11 7.98 -23.32
N ALA A 5 0.94 7.96 -22.50
CA ALA A 5 0.97 7.20 -21.25
C ALA A 5 0.21 7.91 -20.11
N THR A 6 -0.39 7.12 -19.22
CA THR A 6 -1.15 7.60 -18.05
C THR A 6 -0.46 7.17 -16.75
N VAL A 7 -0.46 8.03 -15.73
CA VAL A 7 -0.02 7.65 -14.38
C VAL A 7 -1.20 7.17 -13.55
N ALA A 8 -1.04 6.04 -12.88
CA ALA A 8 -1.97 5.59 -11.86
C ALA A 8 -1.30 5.68 -10.48
N PRO A 9 -1.63 6.68 -9.64
CA PRO A 9 -1.15 6.71 -8.28
C PRO A 9 -1.72 5.50 -7.53
N VAL A 10 -0.85 4.80 -6.81
CA VAL A 10 -1.18 3.67 -5.96
C VAL A 10 -0.97 4.08 -4.51
N ILE A 11 -1.94 3.78 -3.67
CA ILE A 11 -1.91 4.05 -2.23
C ILE A 11 -1.90 2.70 -1.54
N ILE A 12 -0.95 2.52 -0.63
CA ILE A 12 -0.88 1.35 0.24
C ILE A 12 -1.36 1.74 1.61
N ALA A 13 -2.09 0.85 2.27
CA ALA A 13 -2.44 1.00 3.67
C ALA A 13 -2.17 -0.31 4.44
N THR A 14 -1.76 -0.18 5.68
CA THR A 14 -1.66 -1.31 6.61
C THR A 14 -2.43 -0.99 7.87
N ASP A 15 -3.19 -1.96 8.35
CA ASP A 15 -3.93 -1.87 9.60
C ASP A 15 -3.69 -3.15 10.40
N LYS A 16 -3.21 -3.04 11.64
CA LYS A 16 -2.85 -4.22 12.43
C LYS A 16 -4.12 -4.95 12.87
N THR A 17 -4.24 -6.21 12.45
CA THR A 17 -5.34 -7.08 12.89
C THR A 17 -4.84 -8.12 13.90
N GLN A 18 -5.55 -8.23 15.03
CA GLN A 18 -5.27 -9.27 16.03
C GLN A 18 -5.93 -10.57 15.58
N LEU A 19 -5.13 -11.63 15.34
CA LEU A 19 -5.63 -12.91 14.84
C LEU A 19 -6.22 -13.80 15.95
N THR A 20 -5.75 -13.70 17.20
CA THR A 20 -6.30 -14.45 18.35
C THR A 20 -6.18 -13.66 19.66
N TYR A 21 -7.27 -13.58 20.44
CA TYR A 21 -7.28 -12.94 21.77
C TYR A 21 -6.89 -13.91 22.92
N PHE A 22 -6.89 -15.23 22.68
CA PHE A 22 -6.85 -16.25 23.74
C PHE A 22 -5.72 -17.29 23.66
N SER A 23 -4.87 -17.26 22.63
CA SER A 23 -3.70 -18.14 22.56
C SER A 23 -2.64 -17.57 21.61
N GLY A 24 -1.58 -16.99 22.19
CA GLY A 24 -0.29 -16.80 21.50
C GLY A 24 0.05 -15.41 20.94
N ASN A 25 -0.70 -14.34 21.21
CA ASN A 25 -0.36 -12.95 20.82
C ASN A 25 0.15 -12.78 19.38
N LYS A 26 -0.42 -13.50 18.41
CA LYS A 26 -0.03 -13.37 17.00
C LYS A 26 -0.83 -12.25 16.36
N ALA A 27 -0.13 -11.22 15.89
CA ALA A 27 -0.69 -10.14 15.09
C ALA A 27 -0.29 -10.31 13.63
N ALA A 28 -1.19 -9.99 12.72
CA ALA A 28 -0.87 -9.84 11.30
C ALA A 28 -1.14 -8.41 10.86
N TYR A 29 -0.39 -7.96 9.88
CA TYR A 29 -0.58 -6.65 9.27
C TYR A 29 -1.00 -6.88 7.81
N PRO A 30 -2.32 -6.94 7.51
CA PRO A 30 -2.80 -6.91 6.14
C PRO A 30 -2.28 -5.67 5.41
N VAL A 31 -1.86 -5.87 4.17
CA VAL A 31 -1.42 -4.82 3.26
C VAL A 31 -2.51 -4.63 2.20
N TYR A 32 -3.14 -3.48 2.22
CA TYR A 32 -4.16 -3.07 1.27
C TYR A 32 -3.57 -2.17 0.18
N LEU A 33 -4.10 -2.28 -1.03
CA LEU A 33 -3.76 -1.48 -2.18
C LEU A 33 -5.03 -0.84 -2.76
N THR A 34 -4.95 0.45 -3.08
CA THR A 34 -6.01 1.18 -3.76
C THR A 34 -5.45 2.15 -4.79
N LEU A 35 -6.23 2.50 -5.81
CA LEU A 35 -5.85 3.50 -6.79
C LEU A 35 -6.22 4.90 -6.28
N GLY A 36 -5.25 5.81 -6.28
CA GLY A 36 -5.43 7.21 -5.87
C GLY A 36 -6.39 8.00 -6.77
N ASN A 37 -6.56 7.56 -8.03
CA ASN A 37 -7.51 8.17 -8.98
C ASN A 37 -8.98 7.85 -8.65
N ILE A 38 -9.25 6.93 -7.72
CA ILE A 38 -10.62 6.63 -7.30
C ILE A 38 -11.09 7.69 -6.29
N PRO A 39 -12.27 8.31 -6.49
CA PRO A 39 -12.86 9.25 -5.55
C PRO A 39 -12.90 8.69 -4.12
N ARG A 40 -12.60 9.54 -3.13
CA ARG A 40 -12.59 9.14 -1.71
C ARG A 40 -13.91 8.51 -1.27
N ALA A 41 -15.03 9.04 -1.77
CA ALA A 41 -16.36 8.52 -1.46
C ALA A 41 -16.56 7.07 -1.94
N ILE A 42 -15.93 6.67 -3.04
CA ILE A 42 -15.97 5.30 -3.56
C ILE A 42 -14.97 4.42 -2.80
N ARG A 43 -13.74 4.91 -2.56
CA ARG A 43 -12.74 4.18 -1.74
C ARG A 43 -13.23 3.81 -0.34
N ARG A 44 -14.09 4.65 0.24
CA ARG A 44 -14.66 4.45 1.58
C ARG A 44 -15.89 3.55 1.62
N LYS A 45 -16.38 3.07 0.48
CA LYS A 45 -17.51 2.13 0.42
C LYS A 45 -16.96 0.71 0.24
N PRO A 46 -17.03 -0.16 1.28
CA PRO A 46 -16.51 -1.52 1.18
C PRO A 46 -17.12 -2.33 0.03
N SER A 47 -18.40 -2.08 -0.28
CA SER A 47 -19.14 -2.74 -1.37
C SER A 47 -18.64 -2.41 -2.78
N GLN A 48 -17.76 -1.42 -2.93
CA GLN A 48 -17.23 -0.99 -4.23
C GLN A 48 -15.87 -1.62 -4.55
N HIS A 49 -15.32 -2.47 -3.67
CA HIS A 49 -14.06 -3.20 -3.88
C HIS A 49 -12.88 -2.33 -4.37
N ALA A 50 -12.89 -1.04 -4.02
CA ALA A 50 -11.90 -0.07 -4.46
C ALA A 50 -10.54 -0.23 -3.73
N SER A 51 -10.49 -1.04 -2.68
CA SER A 51 -9.27 -1.43 -1.98
C SER A 51 -9.18 -2.95 -1.98
N ILE A 52 -8.04 -3.48 -2.38
CA ILE A 52 -7.76 -4.92 -2.45
C ILE A 52 -6.68 -5.30 -1.44
N LEU A 53 -6.78 -6.49 -0.87
CA LEU A 53 -5.74 -7.05 0.00
C LEU A 53 -4.67 -7.74 -0.85
N ILE A 54 -3.41 -7.35 -0.70
CA ILE A 54 -2.29 -7.88 -1.49
C ILE A 54 -1.33 -8.77 -0.69
N GLY A 55 -1.45 -8.82 0.64
CA GLY A 55 -0.65 -9.71 1.46
C GLY A 55 -0.85 -9.51 2.96
N TYR A 56 -0.30 -10.43 3.76
CA TYR A 56 -0.22 -10.32 5.21
C TYR A 56 1.24 -10.32 5.64
N LEU A 57 1.60 -9.41 6.55
CA LEU A 57 2.91 -9.39 7.17
C LEU A 57 2.83 -10.04 8.56
N SER A 58 3.74 -10.96 8.83
CA SER A 58 3.78 -11.73 10.08
C SER A 58 4.57 -11.06 11.19
N CYS A 59 5.64 -10.32 10.86
CA CYS A 59 6.60 -9.80 11.85
C CYS A 59 7.16 -8.43 11.45
N GLN A 60 7.40 -7.57 12.44
CA GLN A 60 7.92 -6.21 12.25
C GLN A 60 9.35 -6.19 11.70
N GLN A 61 10.23 -7.11 12.12
CA GLN A 61 11.65 -7.10 11.72
C GLN A 61 11.89 -7.39 10.24
N LEU A 62 10.92 -8.01 9.56
CA LEU A 62 11.00 -8.30 8.13
C LEU A 62 10.17 -7.35 7.27
N PHE A 63 9.58 -6.31 7.87
CA PHE A 63 8.64 -5.41 7.19
C PHE A 63 9.18 -4.90 5.85
N HIS A 64 10.37 -4.28 5.85
CA HIS A 64 10.94 -3.73 4.63
C HIS A 64 11.27 -4.80 3.57
N ASN A 65 11.76 -5.97 3.99
CA ASN A 65 12.05 -7.07 3.07
C ASN A 65 10.78 -7.66 2.46
N SER A 66 9.76 -7.91 3.28
CA SER A 66 8.46 -8.41 2.83
C SER A 66 7.77 -7.39 1.93
N MET A 67 7.77 -6.11 2.28
CA MET A 67 7.22 -5.04 1.44
C MET A 67 7.95 -4.93 0.11
N ARG A 68 9.28 -5.08 0.08
CA ARG A 68 10.04 -5.11 -1.18
C ARG A 68 9.58 -6.25 -2.09
N ILE A 69 9.37 -7.45 -1.54
CA ILE A 69 8.88 -8.60 -2.31
C ILE A 69 7.46 -8.36 -2.83
N ILE A 70 6.55 -7.91 -1.95
CA ILE A 70 5.15 -7.64 -2.30
C ILE A 70 5.03 -6.56 -3.38
N LEU A 71 5.87 -5.52 -3.32
CA LEU A 71 5.86 -4.40 -4.26
C LEU A 71 6.74 -4.61 -5.49
N GLN A 72 7.51 -5.69 -5.58
CA GLN A 72 8.35 -5.97 -6.74
C GLN A 72 7.58 -5.94 -8.08
N PRO A 73 6.37 -6.55 -8.19
CA PRO A 73 5.57 -6.45 -9.40
C PRO A 73 5.14 -5.01 -9.71
N LEU A 74 4.84 -4.23 -8.68
CA LEU A 74 4.46 -2.83 -8.80
C LEU A 74 5.63 -1.96 -9.30
N ILE A 75 6.84 -2.19 -8.80
CA ILE A 75 8.07 -1.51 -9.26
C ILE A 75 8.34 -1.82 -10.73
N ASN A 76 8.20 -3.09 -11.10
CA ASN A 76 8.37 -3.53 -12.48
C ASN A 76 7.35 -2.84 -13.40
N ALA A 77 6.07 -2.86 -13.00
CA ALA A 77 4.98 -2.19 -13.70
C ALA A 77 5.18 -0.66 -13.78
N GLY A 78 5.67 -0.02 -12.72
CA GLY A 78 5.95 1.41 -12.67
C GLY A 78 7.15 1.84 -13.52
N THR A 79 8.09 0.93 -13.78
CA THR A 79 9.27 1.19 -14.64
C THR A 79 8.95 0.99 -16.11
N HIS A 80 8.30 -0.14 -16.45
CA HIS A 80 8.08 -0.53 -17.84
C HIS A 80 6.72 -0.07 -18.39
N GLY A 81 5.77 0.25 -17.51
CA GLY A 81 4.38 0.48 -17.87
C GLY A 81 3.64 -0.82 -18.12
N VAL A 82 2.32 -0.80 -17.93
CA VAL A 82 1.43 -1.94 -18.15
C VAL A 82 0.29 -1.51 -19.04
N LYS A 83 -0.09 -2.36 -20.00
CA LYS A 83 -1.27 -2.14 -20.83
C LYS A 83 -2.52 -2.45 -20.00
N ILE A 84 -3.36 -1.45 -19.77
CA ILE A 84 -4.60 -1.59 -19.01
C ILE A 84 -5.76 -1.16 -19.91
N ALA A 85 -6.80 -1.98 -19.97
CA ALA A 85 -8.07 -1.62 -20.58
C ALA A 85 -8.81 -0.63 -19.68
N SER A 86 -9.10 0.55 -20.21
CA SER A 86 -9.90 1.57 -19.56
C SER A 86 -11.39 1.22 -19.68
N GLY A 87 -12.25 1.84 -18.86
CA GLY A 87 -13.70 1.62 -18.87
C GLY A 87 -14.38 2.07 -20.17
N ASP A 88 -13.69 2.84 -21.01
CA ASP A 88 -14.11 3.25 -22.36
C ASP A 88 -13.74 2.20 -23.44
N GLY A 89 -13.15 1.06 -23.06
CA GLY A 89 -12.70 0.01 -23.98
C GLY A 89 -11.35 0.28 -24.64
N THR A 90 -10.72 1.44 -24.39
CA THR A 90 -9.41 1.77 -24.94
C THR A 90 -8.29 1.17 -24.09
N VAL A 91 -7.27 0.60 -24.73
CA VAL A 91 -6.07 0.10 -24.03
C VAL A 91 -5.05 1.22 -23.95
N ARG A 92 -4.63 1.57 -22.73
CA ARG A 92 -3.63 2.61 -22.47
C ARG A 92 -2.44 2.03 -21.74
N ILE A 93 -1.27 2.61 -21.97
CA ILE A 93 -0.08 2.28 -21.16
C ILE A 93 -0.19 3.08 -19.87
N VAL A 94 -0.31 2.36 -18.76
CA VAL A 94 -0.43 2.91 -17.42
C VAL A 94 0.84 2.62 -16.63
N TYR A 95 1.35 3.65 -15.98
CA TYR A 95 2.50 3.58 -15.09
C TYR A 95 1.99 3.70 -13.64
N PRO A 96 1.82 2.59 -12.91
CA PRO A 96 1.42 2.65 -11.52
C PRO A 96 2.61 3.13 -10.67
N ILE A 97 2.39 4.20 -9.91
CA ILE A 97 3.43 4.80 -9.06
C ILE A 97 2.95 4.77 -7.63
N LEU A 98 3.77 4.27 -6.71
CA LEU A 98 3.48 4.34 -5.27
C LEU A 98 3.46 5.82 -4.85
N ALA A 99 2.27 6.35 -4.60
CA ALA A 99 2.04 7.76 -4.29
C ALA A 99 1.99 8.01 -2.79
N ALA A 100 1.45 7.08 -2.00
CA ALA A 100 1.37 7.22 -0.56
C ALA A 100 1.33 5.88 0.16
N TYR A 101 1.87 5.87 1.38
CA TYR A 101 1.70 4.82 2.36
C TYR A 101 0.94 5.39 3.56
N VAL A 102 -0.23 4.84 3.85
CA VAL A 102 -1.13 5.30 4.92
C VAL A 102 -1.12 4.29 6.06
N ALA A 103 -0.73 4.77 7.23
CA ALA A 103 -0.70 3.99 8.46
C ALA A 103 -1.04 4.93 9.62
N ASP A 104 -1.57 4.38 10.71
CA ASP A 104 -1.73 5.07 11.98
C ASP A 104 -0.39 5.23 12.72
N PHE A 105 -0.39 5.94 13.84
CA PHE A 105 0.86 6.38 14.49
C PHE A 105 1.78 5.23 14.94
N PRO A 106 1.29 4.16 15.60
CA PRO A 106 2.15 3.05 15.97
C PRO A 106 2.80 2.40 14.75
N GLU A 107 2.06 2.26 13.67
CA GLU A 107 2.45 1.63 12.40
C GLU A 107 3.41 2.54 11.64
N GLN A 108 3.22 3.86 11.66
CA GLN A 108 4.21 4.82 11.16
C GLN A 108 5.53 4.71 11.92
N CYS A 109 5.48 4.54 13.24
CA CYS A 109 6.69 4.29 14.03
C CYS A 109 7.36 2.97 13.63
N LEU A 110 6.58 1.94 13.34
CA LEU A 110 7.09 0.65 12.86
C LEU A 110 7.78 0.77 11.51
N VAL A 111 7.16 1.43 10.53
CA VAL A 111 7.71 1.59 9.18
C VAL A 111 8.96 2.47 9.16
N SER A 112 9.06 3.43 10.07
CA SER A 112 10.24 4.30 10.19
C SER A 112 11.33 3.73 11.09
N CYS A 113 11.13 2.53 11.65
CA CYS A 113 12.01 1.93 12.66
C CYS A 113 12.26 2.85 13.88
N THR A 114 11.30 3.72 14.22
CA THR A 114 11.41 4.64 15.36
C THR A 114 10.81 4.02 16.62
N LYS A 115 11.36 4.38 17.79
CA LYS A 115 10.82 3.90 19.07
C LYS A 115 9.39 4.40 19.27
N HIS A 116 8.52 3.56 19.80
CA HIS A 116 7.16 3.98 20.13
C HIS A 116 7.17 5.20 21.07
N GLY A 117 6.38 6.22 20.73
CA GLY A 117 6.35 7.50 21.44
C GLY A 117 7.36 8.56 20.93
N THR A 118 8.20 8.23 19.95
CA THR A 118 8.98 9.24 19.21
C THR A 118 8.25 9.66 17.94
N CYS A 119 8.38 10.93 17.55
CA CYS A 119 7.77 11.40 16.31
C CYS A 119 8.57 10.86 15.12
N PRO A 120 7.97 10.03 14.23
CA PRO A 120 8.69 9.45 13.10
C PRO A 120 8.99 10.46 11.98
N LYS A 121 8.46 11.68 12.10
CA LYS A 121 8.60 12.76 11.10
C LYS A 121 9.60 13.83 11.52
N CYS A 122 9.78 14.05 12.82
CA CYS A 122 10.71 15.05 13.33
C CYS A 122 12.11 14.44 13.41
N ARG A 123 13.14 15.18 12.98
CA ARG A 123 14.51 14.83 13.35
C ARG A 123 14.66 15.13 14.84
N CYS A 124 14.95 14.10 15.64
CA CYS A 124 15.46 14.32 16.98
C CYS A 124 16.87 14.90 16.81
N THR A 125 17.00 16.21 16.98
CA THR A 125 18.29 16.88 17.23
C THR A 125 18.66 16.73 18.69
#